data_AF-A0A831M7K4-F1
#
_entry.id   AF-A0A831M7K4-F1
#
_cell.length_a   1.000
_cell.length_b   1.000
_cell.length_c   1.000
_cell.angle_alpha   90.00
_cell.angle_beta   90.00
_cell.angle_gamma   90.00
#
_symmetry.space_group_name_H-M   'P 1'
#
loop_
_entity.id
_entity.type
_entity.pdbx_description
1 polymer ?
#
loop_
_entity_poly.entity_id
_entity_poly.type
_entity_poly.pdbx_seq_one_letter_code
_entity_poly.pdbx_strand_id
1 'polypeptide(L)'
;MKKRLEQYFEFASLGTDWRREIVAGFTTFVTMAYIIFVNPSILADAGMKPGAVMAATCLSAALASILMGAVARYPIALAPGMGLNAYFTYSVVKGMGVAWQTALGAVFVSGAIFFVLTLAGVRERLFAAIPAELYDAVAAGIGLFIAFIGLKNAGIIVAHPATTVALGK
;
A
#
# COMPACT_ATOMS: atom_id res chain seq x y z
N MET A 1 -8.13 7.84 32.42
CA MET A 1 -7.84 7.76 30.96
C MET A 1 -7.99 6.35 30.41
N LYS A 2 -7.30 5.32 30.94
CA LYS A 2 -7.35 3.93 30.45
C LYS A 2 -8.78 3.35 30.35
N LYS A 3 -9.57 3.40 31.41
CA LYS A 3 -10.98 2.93 31.41
C LYS A 3 -11.88 3.58 30.35
N ARG A 4 -11.66 4.86 30.00
CA ARG A 4 -12.44 5.55 28.95
C ARG A 4 -12.07 5.04 27.56
N LEU A 5 -10.80 4.73 27.32
CA LEU A 5 -10.33 4.15 26.05
C LEU A 5 -10.79 2.69 25.92
N GLU A 6 -10.71 1.90 26.99
CA GLU A 6 -11.23 0.53 27.03
C GLU A 6 -12.73 0.48 26.72
N GLN A 7 -13.51 1.44 27.22
CA GLN A 7 -14.94 1.58 26.87
C GLN A 7 -15.13 2.05 25.43
N TYR A 8 -14.36 3.03 24.97
CA TYR A 8 -14.45 3.55 23.61
C TYR A 8 -14.10 2.51 22.53
N PHE A 9 -13.14 1.64 22.80
CA PHE A 9 -12.76 0.54 21.92
C PHE A 9 -13.45 -0.79 22.27
N GLU A 10 -14.39 -0.76 23.22
CA GLU A 10 -15.20 -1.91 23.63
C GLU A 10 -14.37 -3.17 24.00
N PHE A 11 -13.29 -2.99 24.75
CA PHE A 11 -12.37 -4.09 25.10
C PHE A 11 -13.08 -5.30 25.72
N ALA A 12 -14.10 -5.04 26.53
CA ALA A 12 -14.89 -6.08 27.18
C ALA A 12 -15.74 -6.90 26.20
N SER A 13 -16.34 -6.29 25.17
CA SER A 13 -17.13 -7.02 24.17
C SER A 13 -16.24 -7.78 23.20
N LEU A 14 -15.05 -7.22 22.90
CA LEU A 14 -14.05 -7.82 22.02
C LEU A 14 -13.16 -8.86 22.73
N GLY A 15 -13.28 -9.01 24.05
CA GLY A 15 -12.45 -9.93 24.84
C GLY A 15 -10.94 -9.67 24.70
N THR A 16 -10.56 -8.40 24.63
CA THR A 16 -9.16 -7.98 24.43
C THR A 16 -8.60 -7.23 25.65
N ASP A 17 -7.28 -7.07 25.68
CA ASP A 17 -6.56 -6.37 26.73
C ASP A 17 -5.40 -5.55 26.13
N TRP A 18 -4.84 -4.65 26.94
CA TRP A 18 -3.75 -3.77 26.50
C TRP A 18 -2.54 -4.52 25.96
N ARG A 19 -2.20 -5.69 26.52
CA ARG A 19 -1.06 -6.48 26.07
C ARG A 19 -1.34 -7.07 24.69
N ARG A 20 -2.53 -7.63 24.49
CA ARG A 20 -2.99 -8.17 23.20
C ARG A 20 -3.00 -7.10 22.13
N GLU A 21 -3.56 -5.92 22.40
CA GLU A 21 -3.63 -4.81 21.44
C GLU A 21 -2.25 -4.25 21.08
N ILE A 22 -1.35 -4.08 22.05
CA ILE A 22 0.02 -3.63 21.78
C ILE A 22 0.77 -4.64 20.92
N VAL A 23 0.65 -5.93 21.23
CA VAL A 23 1.30 -6.99 20.44
C VAL A 23 0.71 -7.08 19.04
N ALA A 24 -0.62 -6.95 18.89
CA ALA A 24 -1.28 -6.94 17.59
C ALA A 24 -0.85 -5.72 16.74
N GLY A 25 -0.78 -4.53 17.34
CA GLY A 25 -0.29 -3.32 16.68
C GLY A 25 1.16 -3.45 16.25
N PHE A 26 2.03 -3.98 17.12
CA PHE A 26 3.44 -4.23 16.77
C PHE A 26 3.58 -5.26 15.65
N THR A 27 2.83 -6.37 15.72
CA THR A 27 2.83 -7.40 14.67
C THR A 27 2.44 -6.80 13.32
N THR A 28 1.36 -6.01 13.31
CA THR A 28 0.89 -5.31 12.10
C THR A 28 1.94 -4.34 11.55
N PHE A 29 2.59 -3.58 12.43
CA PHE A 29 3.69 -2.68 12.03
C PHE A 29 4.83 -3.46 11.37
N VAL A 30 5.28 -4.55 11.98
CA VAL A 30 6.37 -5.38 11.44
C VAL A 30 5.99 -5.98 10.08
N THR A 31 4.75 -6.45 9.92
CA THR A 31 4.25 -6.97 8.63
C THR A 31 4.32 -5.92 7.51
N MET A 32 4.16 -4.64 7.84
CA MET A 32 4.16 -3.53 6.88
C MET A 32 5.52 -2.83 6.77
N ALA A 33 6.46 -3.11 7.67
CA ALA A 33 7.73 -2.39 7.79
C ALA A 33 8.59 -2.45 6.51
N TYR A 34 8.43 -3.49 5.68
CA TYR A 34 9.12 -3.58 4.39
C TYR A 34 8.81 -2.39 3.47
N ILE A 35 7.63 -1.76 3.59
CA ILE A 35 7.21 -0.60 2.79
C ILE A 35 8.16 0.59 3.02
N ILE A 36 8.76 0.71 4.21
CA ILE A 36 9.73 1.76 4.56
C ILE A 36 10.95 1.73 3.63
N PHE A 37 11.31 0.54 3.14
CA PHE A 37 12.47 0.36 2.25
C PHE A 37 12.05 0.22 0.78
N VAL A 38 10.99 -0.53 0.51
CA VAL A 38 10.59 -0.88 -0.86
C VAL A 38 9.87 0.28 -1.56
N ASN A 39 9.04 1.06 -0.85
CA ASN A 39 8.35 2.17 -1.50
C ASN A 39 9.31 3.28 -1.96
N PRO A 40 10.26 3.76 -1.12
CA PRO A 40 11.24 4.74 -1.56
C PRO A 40 12.14 4.23 -2.70
N SER A 41 12.49 2.95 -2.74
CA SER A 41 13.32 2.41 -3.83
C SER A 41 12.58 2.39 -5.17
N ILE A 42 11.31 1.95 -5.18
CA ILE A 42 10.47 1.96 -6.38
C ILE A 42 10.19 3.40 -6.85
N LEU A 43 9.95 4.34 -5.95
CA LEU A 43 9.66 5.72 -6.35
C LEU A 43 10.92 6.51 -6.69
N ALA A 44 12.09 6.12 -6.16
CA ALA A 44 13.38 6.68 -6.56
C ALA A 44 13.71 6.37 -8.03
N ASP A 45 13.33 5.18 -8.49
CA ASP A 45 13.42 4.82 -9.91
C ASP A 45 12.64 5.78 -10.81
N ALA A 46 11.54 6.37 -10.34
CA ALA A 46 10.76 7.39 -11.07
C ALA A 46 11.40 8.79 -11.01
N GLY A 47 12.51 8.97 -10.28
CA GLY A 47 13.21 10.25 -10.11
C GLY A 47 12.85 11.02 -8.83
N MET A 48 12.14 10.41 -7.88
CA MET A 48 11.82 11.04 -6.61
C MET A 48 12.94 10.88 -5.57
N LYS A 49 13.06 11.84 -4.64
CA LYS A 49 14.06 11.77 -3.57
C LYS A 49 13.66 10.71 -2.52
N PRO A 50 14.45 9.64 -2.29
CA PRO A 50 14.06 8.53 -1.42
C PRO A 50 13.70 8.97 0.01
N GLY A 51 14.52 9.85 0.62
CA GLY A 51 14.28 10.31 1.99
C GLY A 51 12.98 11.10 2.17
N ALA A 52 12.62 11.93 1.17
CA ALA A 52 11.38 12.69 1.20
C ALA A 52 10.15 11.77 1.03
N VAL A 53 10.24 10.80 0.11
CA VAL A 53 9.19 9.80 -0.12
C VAL A 53 8.99 8.91 1.11
N MET A 54 10.07 8.47 1.74
CA MET A 54 10.02 7.67 2.97
C MET A 54 9.27 8.43 4.06
N ALA A 55 9.66 9.67 4.35
CA ALA A 55 9.02 10.50 5.36
C ALA A 55 7.53 10.73 5.03
N ALA A 56 7.20 11.09 3.79
CA ALA A 56 5.82 11.28 3.36
C ALA A 56 4.98 10.00 3.50
N THR A 57 5.55 8.83 3.17
CA THR A 57 4.87 7.53 3.31
C THR A 57 4.60 7.19 4.77
N CYS A 58 5.62 7.29 5.64
CA CYS A 58 5.46 6.97 7.05
C CYS A 58 4.47 7.91 7.74
N LEU A 59 4.55 9.21 7.47
CA LEU A 59 3.64 10.20 8.06
C LEU A 59 2.20 10.02 7.58
N SER A 60 1.98 9.83 6.28
CA SER A 60 0.64 9.62 5.74
C SER A 60 0.03 8.30 6.19
N ALA A 61 0.79 7.20 6.22
CA ALA A 61 0.34 5.89 6.70
C ALA A 61 0.02 5.91 8.21
N ALA A 62 0.85 6.57 9.01
CA ALA A 62 0.59 6.75 10.44
C ALA A 62 -0.69 7.54 10.68
N LEU A 63 -0.85 8.68 9.99
CA LEU A 63 -2.06 9.51 10.11
C LEU A 63 -3.31 8.74 9.68
N ALA A 64 -3.27 8.07 8.52
CA ALA A 64 -4.39 7.30 7.99
C ALA A 64 -4.77 6.14 8.92
N SER A 65 -3.78 5.39 9.43
CA SER A 65 -4.01 4.28 10.36
C SER A 65 -4.58 4.77 11.71
N ILE A 66 -4.10 5.91 12.22
CA ILE A 66 -4.65 6.53 13.43
C ILE A 66 -6.10 6.96 13.21
N LEU A 67 -6.42 7.57 12.07
CA LEU A 67 -7.79 7.97 11.75
C LEU A 67 -8.73 6.75 11.63
N MET A 68 -8.26 5.66 11.04
CA MET A 68 -9.02 4.40 10.98
C MET A 68 -9.33 3.83 12.36
N GLY A 69 -8.33 3.79 13.25
CA GLY A 69 -8.53 3.34 14.62
C GLY A 69 -9.41 4.29 15.43
N ALA A 70 -9.05 5.58 15.49
CA ALA A 70 -9.66 6.54 16.39
C ALA A 70 -11.06 7.00 15.92
N VAL A 71 -11.28 7.23 14.63
CA VAL A 71 -12.52 7.79 14.10
C VAL A 71 -13.42 6.70 13.54
N ALA A 72 -12.90 5.84 12.66
CA ALA A 72 -13.70 4.79 12.03
C ALA A 72 -13.92 3.58 12.95
N ARG A 73 -13.19 3.48 14.07
CA ARG A 73 -13.24 2.35 15.03
C ARG A 73 -13.07 1.00 14.32
N TYR A 74 -12.21 0.97 13.29
CA TYR A 74 -11.99 -0.20 12.45
C TYR A 74 -10.51 -0.61 12.47
N PRO A 75 -10.18 -1.86 12.87
CA PRO A 75 -8.80 -2.28 13.14
C PRO A 75 -8.04 -2.63 11.85
N ILE A 76 -7.91 -1.66 10.94
CA ILE A 76 -7.15 -1.79 9.70
C ILE A 76 -6.05 -0.74 9.65
N ALA A 77 -4.82 -1.21 9.42
CA ALA A 77 -3.69 -0.36 9.12
C ALA A 77 -3.69 0.01 7.63
N LEU A 78 -3.45 1.28 7.34
CA LEU A 78 -3.42 1.82 5.99
C LEU A 78 -1.99 2.17 5.58
N ALA A 79 -1.60 1.70 4.40
CA ALA A 79 -0.32 1.97 3.77
C ALA A 79 -0.51 2.02 2.24
N PRO A 80 0.48 2.53 1.49
CA PRO A 80 0.38 2.58 0.05
C PRO A 80 0.24 1.19 -0.59
N GLY A 81 -0.62 1.10 -1.61
CA GLY A 81 -0.77 -0.10 -2.42
C GLY A 81 0.47 -0.35 -3.27
N MET A 82 1.31 -1.31 -2.87
CA MET A 82 2.62 -1.53 -3.48
C MET A 82 2.57 -1.89 -4.98
N GLY A 83 1.50 -2.55 -5.44
CA GLY A 83 1.30 -2.83 -6.87
C GLY A 83 1.07 -1.58 -7.71
N LEU A 84 0.33 -0.61 -7.17
CA LEU A 84 0.04 0.66 -7.84
C LEU A 84 1.31 1.51 -7.96
N ASN A 85 2.19 1.47 -6.95
CA ASN A 85 3.48 2.17 -7.01
C ASN A 85 4.38 1.60 -8.11
N ALA A 86 4.37 0.27 -8.27
CA ALA A 86 5.16 -0.39 -9.29
C ALA A 86 4.61 -0.11 -10.71
N TYR A 87 3.28 -0.11 -10.90
CA TYR A 87 2.65 0.35 -12.13
C TYR A 87 2.97 1.83 -12.42
N PHE A 88 2.85 2.69 -11.42
CA PHE A 88 3.17 4.12 -11.51
C PHE A 88 4.60 4.34 -12.01
N THR A 89 5.59 3.73 -11.36
CA THR A 89 7.00 3.92 -11.71
C THR A 89 7.34 3.30 -13.07
N TYR A 90 7.04 2.01 -13.25
CA TYR A 90 7.60 1.25 -14.36
C TYR A 90 6.76 1.39 -15.64
N SER A 91 5.43 1.48 -15.53
CA SER A 91 4.55 1.61 -16.70
C SER A 91 4.33 3.08 -17.07
N VAL A 92 3.90 3.92 -16.12
CA VAL A 92 3.51 5.31 -16.43
C VAL A 92 4.74 6.21 -16.59
N VAL A 93 5.61 6.26 -15.59
CA VAL A 93 6.75 7.18 -15.61
C VAL A 93 7.84 6.69 -16.57
N LYS A 94 8.33 5.47 -16.40
CA LYS A 94 9.40 4.92 -17.25
C LYS A 94 8.90 4.45 -18.62
N GLY A 95 7.77 3.75 -18.66
CA GLY A 95 7.25 3.15 -19.90
C GLY A 95 6.65 4.18 -20.86
N MET A 96 5.81 5.09 -20.35
CA MET A 96 5.15 6.13 -21.18
C MET A 96 5.93 7.46 -21.22
N GLY A 97 7.03 7.59 -20.46
CA GLY A 97 7.84 8.81 -20.42
C GLY A 97 7.18 10.00 -19.73
N VAL A 98 6.12 9.77 -18.94
CA VAL A 98 5.39 10.84 -18.26
C VAL A 98 6.17 11.31 -17.03
N ALA A 99 6.34 12.62 -16.87
CA ALA A 99 6.98 13.18 -15.68
C ALA A 99 6.23 12.77 -14.40
N TRP A 100 6.95 12.31 -13.37
CA TRP A 100 6.36 11.78 -12.14
C TRP A 100 5.44 12.78 -11.42
N GLN A 101 5.70 14.09 -11.57
CA GLN A 101 4.84 15.15 -11.03
C GLN A 101 3.45 15.14 -11.70
N THR A 102 3.41 14.96 -13.02
CA THR A 102 2.17 14.89 -13.80
C THR A 102 1.40 13.62 -13.45
N ALA A 103 2.12 12.49 -13.35
CA ALA A 103 1.52 11.23 -12.93
C ALA A 103 0.94 11.32 -11.50
N LEU A 104 1.64 11.95 -10.55
CA LEU A 104 1.11 12.19 -9.20
C LEU A 104 -0.11 13.12 -9.21
N GLY A 105 -0.14 14.11 -10.09
CA GLY A 105 -1.31 14.96 -10.32
C GLY A 105 -2.53 14.14 -10.77
N ALA A 106 -2.34 13.20 -11.69
CA ALA A 106 -3.39 12.28 -12.12
C ALA A 106 -3.87 11.37 -10.97
N VAL A 107 -2.95 10.87 -10.14
CA VAL A 107 -3.28 10.07 -8.94
C VAL A 107 -4.12 10.90 -7.95
N PHE A 108 -3.75 12.16 -7.71
CA PHE A 108 -4.50 13.06 -6.85
C PHE A 108 -5.93 13.32 -7.37
N VAL A 109 -6.07 13.62 -8.67
CA VAL A 109 -7.38 13.82 -9.31
C VAL A 109 -8.22 12.55 -9.24
N SER A 110 -7.64 11.38 -9.52
CA SER A 110 -8.32 10.10 -9.38
C SER A 110 -8.78 9.85 -7.94
N GLY A 111 -7.96 10.20 -6.94
CA GLY A 111 -8.31 10.12 -5.52
C GLY A 111 -9.47 11.03 -5.15
N ALA A 112 -9.47 12.28 -5.64
CA ALA A 112 -10.57 13.23 -5.43
C ALA A 112 -11.88 12.74 -6.07
N ILE A 113 -11.82 12.23 -7.31
CA ILE A 113 -12.98 11.63 -7.99
C ILE A 113 -13.49 10.44 -7.19
N PHE A 114 -12.61 9.54 -6.76
CA PHE A 114 -12.99 8.35 -5.99
C PHE A 114 -13.61 8.71 -4.63
N PHE A 115 -13.11 9.77 -3.99
CA PHE A 115 -13.71 10.30 -2.76
C PHE A 115 -15.13 10.81 -2.99
N VAL A 116 -15.36 11.59 -4.05
CA VAL A 116 -16.71 12.07 -4.41
C VAL A 116 -17.65 10.90 -4.75
N LEU A 117 -17.18 9.91 -5.50
CA LEU A 117 -17.96 8.71 -5.83
C LEU A 117 -18.32 7.88 -4.59
N THR A 118 -17.40 7.83 -3.61
CA THR A 118 -17.62 7.18 -2.32
C THR A 118 -18.71 7.90 -1.52
N LEU A 119 -18.68 9.23 -1.48
CA LEU A 119 -19.74 10.03 -0.83
C LEU A 119 -21.09 9.90 -1.53
N ALA A 120 -21.10 9.73 -2.85
CA ALA A 120 -22.32 9.52 -3.64
C ALA A 120 -22.88 8.08 -3.53
N GLY A 121 -22.23 7.17 -2.78
CA GLY A 121 -22.68 5.78 -2.60
C GLY A 121 -22.51 4.89 -3.84
N VAL A 122 -21.84 5.37 -4.88
CA VAL A 122 -21.64 4.64 -6.15
C VAL A 122 -20.64 3.49 -5.99
N ARG A 123 -19.76 3.58 -4.99
CA ARG A 123 -18.68 2.60 -4.76
C ARG A 123 -19.18 1.16 -4.68
N GLU A 124 -20.28 0.91 -3.98
CA GLU A 124 -20.78 -0.44 -3.71
C GLU A 124 -21.27 -1.11 -4.99
N ARG A 125 -21.90 -0.33 -5.88
CA ARG A 125 -22.34 -0.81 -7.19
C ARG A 125 -21.17 -1.10 -8.12
N LEU A 126 -20.10 -0.31 -8.03
CA LEU A 126 -18.88 -0.55 -8.81
C LEU A 126 -18.20 -1.85 -8.38
N PHE A 127 -18.06 -2.08 -7.07
CA PHE A 127 -17.45 -3.31 -6.55
C PHE A 127 -18.33 -4.54 -6.81
N ALA A 128 -19.66 -4.43 -6.71
CA ALA A 128 -20.58 -5.52 -7.02
C ALA A 128 -20.55 -5.96 -8.50
N ALA A 129 -20.09 -5.09 -9.41
CA ALA A 129 -19.96 -5.40 -10.83
C ALA A 129 -18.67 -6.16 -11.17
N ILE A 130 -17.69 -6.23 -10.26
CA ILE A 130 -16.42 -6.92 -10.48
C ILE A 130 -16.54 -8.36 -9.98
N PRO A 131 -16.40 -9.38 -10.86
CA PRO A 131 -16.34 -10.78 -10.45
C PRO A 131 -15.24 -11.04 -9.42
N ALA A 132 -15.52 -11.88 -8.42
CA ALA A 132 -14.58 -12.18 -7.35
C ALA A 132 -13.27 -12.77 -7.88
N GLU A 133 -13.34 -13.54 -8.97
CA GLU A 133 -12.20 -14.16 -9.64
C GLU A 133 -11.22 -13.11 -10.19
N LEU A 134 -11.71 -11.96 -10.67
CA LEU A 134 -10.86 -10.86 -11.11
C LEU A 134 -10.16 -10.19 -9.92
N TYR A 135 -10.84 -10.08 -8.78
CA TYR A 135 -10.26 -9.49 -7.58
C TYR A 135 -9.10 -10.35 -7.05
N ASP A 136 -9.29 -11.66 -6.97
CA ASP A 136 -8.27 -12.61 -6.55
C ASP A 136 -7.08 -12.66 -7.52
N ALA A 137 -7.35 -12.61 -8.84
CA ALA A 137 -6.32 -12.56 -9.87
C ALA A 137 -5.45 -11.30 -9.76
N VAL A 138 -6.04 -10.14 -9.46
CA VAL A 138 -5.30 -8.89 -9.25
C VAL A 138 -4.37 -8.99 -8.04
N ALA A 139 -4.84 -9.56 -6.92
CA ALA A 139 -4.03 -9.76 -5.73
C ALA A 139 -2.83 -10.69 -6.01
N ALA A 140 -3.08 -11.83 -6.67
CA ALA A 140 -2.03 -12.79 -7.05
C ALA A 140 -1.02 -12.17 -8.03
N GLY A 141 -1.49 -11.45 -9.05
CA GLY A 141 -0.65 -10.79 -10.04
C GLY A 141 0.26 -9.71 -9.44
N ILE A 142 -0.28 -8.87 -8.55
CA ILE A 142 0.50 -7.85 -7.84
C ILE A 142 1.55 -8.50 -6.92
N GLY A 143 1.16 -9.54 -6.18
CA GLY A 143 2.07 -10.28 -5.31
C GLY A 143 3.25 -10.88 -6.08
N LEU A 144 2.96 -11.56 -7.20
CA LEU A 144 3.98 -12.13 -8.08
C LEU A 144 4.88 -11.05 -8.71
N PHE A 145 4.31 -9.91 -9.09
CA PHE A 145 5.06 -8.79 -9.66
C PHE A 145 6.03 -8.19 -8.65
N ILE A 146 5.58 -7.93 -7.42
CA ILE A 146 6.44 -7.41 -6.34
C ILE A 146 7.54 -8.43 -6.00
N ALA A 147 7.20 -9.72 -5.94
CA ALA A 147 8.18 -10.79 -5.71
C ALA A 147 9.25 -10.81 -6.81
N PHE A 148 8.86 -10.67 -8.07
CA PHE A 148 9.77 -10.60 -9.21
C PHE A 148 10.72 -9.39 -9.13
N ILE A 149 10.20 -8.20 -8.80
CA ILE A 149 11.04 -7.00 -8.61
C ILE A 149 12.00 -7.19 -7.43
N GLY A 150 11.55 -7.81 -6.33
CA GLY A 150 12.39 -8.17 -5.18
C GLY A 150 13.53 -9.11 -5.56
N LEU A 151 13.24 -10.20 -6.27
CA LEU A 151 14.22 -11.16 -6.76
C LEU A 151 15.23 -10.52 -7.73
N LYS A 152 14.77 -9.62 -8.59
CA LYS A 152 15.63 -8.86 -9.51
C LYS A 152 16.56 -7.91 -8.75
N ASN A 153 16.04 -7.16 -7.78
CA ASN A 153 16.83 -6.23 -6.98
C ASN A 153 17.82 -6.94 -6.05
N ALA A 154 17.49 -8.15 -5.59
CA ALA A 154 18.40 -9.02 -4.83
C ALA A 154 19.49 -9.68 -5.70
N GLY A 155 19.45 -9.49 -7.02
CA GLY A 155 20.37 -10.11 -7.96
C GLY A 155 20.09 -11.59 -8.23
N ILE A 156 19.05 -12.19 -7.63
CA ILE A 156 18.67 -13.60 -7.82
C ILE A 156 18.10 -13.83 -9.23
N ILE A 157 17.43 -12.81 -9.80
CA ILE A 157 17.00 -12.80 -11.20
C ILE A 157 17.80 -11.76 -11.97
N VAL A 158 18.51 -12.20 -13.01
CA VAL A 158 19.26 -11.36 -13.94
C VAL A 158 18.68 -11.42 -15.35
N ALA A 159 18.85 -10.35 -16.11
CA ALA A 159 18.42 -10.33 -17.50
C ALA A 159 19.31 -11.25 -18.34
N HIS A 160 18.69 -12.17 -19.09
CA HIS A 160 19.39 -13.02 -20.04
C HIS A 160 19.01 -12.62 -21.48
N PRO A 161 19.96 -12.47 -22.41
CA PRO A 161 19.68 -12.02 -23.77
C PRO A 161 18.68 -12.92 -24.52
N ALA A 162 18.66 -14.23 -24.21
CA ALA A 162 17.81 -15.20 -24.91
C ALA A 162 16.46 -15.48 -24.23
N THR A 163 16.34 -15.27 -22.91
CA THR A 163 15.14 -15.67 -22.14
C THR A 163 14.55 -14.52 -21.34
N THR A 164 15.12 -13.31 -21.41
CA THR A 164 14.77 -12.13 -20.61
C THR A 164 15.01 -12.30 -19.10
N VAL A 165 15.10 -13.54 -18.59
CA VAL A 165 15.26 -13.93 -17.17
C VAL A 165 16.23 -15.10 -17.04
N ALA A 166 17.20 -15.02 -16.13
CA ALA A 166 18.10 -16.09 -15.69
C ALA A 166 18.40 -16.00 -14.19
N LEU A 167 18.97 -17.06 -13.62
CA LEU A 167 19.40 -17.10 -12.22
C LEU A 167 20.67 -16.27 -12.02
N GLY A 168 20.71 -15.47 -10.97
CA GLY A 168 21.88 -14.73 -10.50
C GLY A 168 23.01 -15.63 -10.04
N LYS A 169 24.25 -15.17 -10.23
CA LYS A 169 25.45 -15.82 -9.68
C LYS A 169 25.72 -15.37 -8.25
#